data_AF-A0A8S1XDA8-F1
#
_entry.id   AF-A0A8S1XDA8-F1
#
_cell.length_a   1.000
_cell.length_b   1.000
_cell.length_c   1.000
_cell.angle_alpha   90.00
_cell.angle_beta   90.00
_cell.angle_gamma   90.00
#
_symmetry.space_group_name_H-M   'P 1'
#
loop_
_entity.id
_entity.type
_entity.pdbx_description
1 polymer ?
#
loop_
_entity_poly.entity_id
_entity_poly.type
_entity_poly.pdbx_seq_one_letter_code
_entity_poly.pdbx_strand_id
1 'polypeptide(L)'
;MNIEISRAELLQWVNDTLKLSLQKIEQLGTGAVYCQLVDAVHPGKVAINKINWKAKQEYEFVNNFKVLQQAFSKLGIQKPIEIEKLTKCKYQDNLEFLQWLKKYMDQHIVPKDYDPQVKRGNVDLDDQTTIIPKRNPERSRTSIRRDTFSSPNQLQPLTSIPKTNSFAHIEPYQKKQPSMQDLLIQIEILKQEKDYYFQKFKDLDFFIESASQLTQEQMYKGIKDIFYYTADKSVIVLPNGEIEVQGLPPSSEEQSSSQEVIQQEIDL
;
A
#
# COMPACT_ATOMS: atom_id res chain seq x y z
N MET A 1 6.84 20.28 -10.16
CA MET A 1 5.78 19.56 -10.89
C MET A 1 5.84 18.10 -10.49
N ASN A 2 4.86 17.60 -9.72
CA ASN A 2 4.71 16.16 -9.50
C ASN A 2 4.08 15.57 -10.77
N ILE A 3 4.92 15.25 -11.75
CA ILE A 3 4.46 14.51 -12.93
C ILE A 3 4.27 13.07 -12.46
N GLU A 4 3.03 12.60 -12.45
CA GLU A 4 2.74 11.19 -12.26
C GLU A 4 3.22 10.44 -13.51
N ILE A 5 4.30 9.68 -13.36
CA ILE A 5 4.86 8.87 -14.46
C ILE A 5 3.97 7.65 -14.63
N SER A 6 3.57 7.38 -15.88
CA SER A 6 2.74 6.23 -16.20
C SER A 6 3.48 4.91 -15.98
N ARG A 7 2.73 3.83 -15.74
CA ARG A 7 3.29 2.47 -15.60
C ARG A 7 4.16 2.06 -16.79
N ALA A 8 3.78 2.44 -18.01
CA ALA A 8 4.52 2.10 -19.22
C ALA A 8 5.87 2.82 -19.26
N GLU A 9 5.88 4.12 -18.95
CA GLU A 9 7.10 4.92 -18.88
C GLU A 9 8.04 4.45 -17.78
N LEU A 10 7.52 4.03 -16.61
CA LEU A 10 8.35 3.46 -15.55
C LEU A 10 9.05 2.18 -15.99
N LEU A 11 8.33 1.26 -16.64
CA LEU A 11 8.94 0.03 -17.16
C LEU A 11 9.99 0.33 -18.23
N GLN A 12 9.66 1.24 -19.16
CA GLN A 12 10.59 1.65 -20.20
C GLN A 12 11.86 2.27 -19.60
N TRP A 13 11.71 3.14 -18.60
CA TRP A 13 12.83 3.73 -17.89
C TRP A 13 13.73 2.68 -17.22
N VAL A 14 13.16 1.70 -16.52
CA VAL A 14 13.95 0.62 -15.89
C VAL A 14 14.69 -0.17 -16.95
N ASN A 15 14.01 -0.51 -18.05
CA ASN A 15 14.58 -1.25 -19.16
C ASN A 15 15.73 -0.49 -19.84
N ASP A 16 15.58 0.81 -20.07
CA ASP A 16 16.61 1.65 -20.69
C ASP A 16 17.83 1.85 -19.78
N THR A 17 17.59 2.02 -18.47
CA THR A 17 18.60 2.23 -17.44
C THR A 17 19.44 0.98 -17.21
N LEU A 18 18.80 -0.19 -17.13
CA LEU A 18 19.47 -1.44 -16.77
C LEU A 18 19.69 -2.40 -17.94
N LYS A 19 19.28 -2.05 -19.16
CA LYS A 19 19.31 -2.93 -20.34
C LYS A 19 18.57 -4.25 -20.06
N LEU A 20 17.29 -4.12 -19.73
CA LEU A 20 16.39 -5.24 -19.43
C LEU A 20 15.16 -5.22 -20.36
N SER A 21 14.38 -6.30 -20.36
CA SER A 21 13.18 -6.46 -21.20
C SER A 21 11.90 -6.68 -20.37
N LEU A 22 11.79 -6.04 -19.20
CA LEU A 22 10.66 -6.21 -18.28
C LEU A 22 9.33 -5.79 -18.91
N GLN A 23 8.32 -6.63 -18.72
CA GLN A 23 6.97 -6.43 -19.28
C GLN A 23 5.93 -6.12 -18.21
N LYS A 24 6.20 -6.45 -16.94
CA LYS A 24 5.26 -6.37 -15.82
C LYS A 24 5.96 -5.82 -14.58
N ILE A 25 5.23 -5.03 -13.79
CA ILE A 25 5.76 -4.39 -12.57
C ILE A 25 6.03 -5.45 -11.49
N GLU A 26 5.23 -6.50 -11.48
CA GLU A 26 5.33 -7.64 -10.57
C GLU A 26 6.69 -8.36 -10.66
N GLN A 27 7.39 -8.26 -11.81
CA GLN A 27 8.73 -8.84 -11.99
C GLN A 27 9.78 -8.17 -11.09
N LEU A 28 9.56 -6.92 -10.68
CA LEU A 28 10.45 -6.22 -9.74
C LEU A 28 10.32 -6.75 -8.30
N GLY A 29 9.26 -7.49 -7.99
CA GLY A 29 9.00 -8.10 -6.68
C GLY A 29 10.04 -9.15 -6.25
N THR A 30 10.98 -9.51 -7.11
CA THR A 30 12.14 -10.33 -6.75
C THR A 30 13.23 -9.58 -5.99
N GLY A 31 13.18 -8.23 -5.99
CA GLY A 31 14.14 -7.38 -5.29
C GLY A 31 15.48 -7.17 -6.00
N ALA A 32 15.84 -8.03 -6.97
CA ALA A 32 17.14 -7.96 -7.66
C ALA A 32 17.28 -6.67 -8.48
N VAL A 33 16.23 -6.32 -9.24
CA VAL A 33 16.20 -5.10 -10.07
C VAL A 33 16.32 -3.85 -9.20
N TYR A 34 15.62 -3.79 -8.07
CA TYR A 34 15.70 -2.66 -7.14
C TYR A 34 17.11 -2.47 -6.55
N CYS A 35 17.77 -3.56 -6.17
CA CYS A 35 19.15 -3.51 -5.72
C CYS A 35 20.07 -2.92 -6.79
N GLN A 36 19.88 -3.31 -8.05
CA GLN A 36 20.70 -2.82 -9.15
C GLN A 36 20.44 -1.34 -9.47
N LEU A 37 19.18 -0.89 -9.41
CA LEU A 37 18.83 0.52 -9.59
C LEU A 37 19.55 1.41 -8.55
N VAL A 38 19.61 0.96 -7.30
CA VAL A 38 20.31 1.69 -6.25
C VAL A 38 21.83 1.67 -6.45
N ASP A 39 22.40 0.56 -6.91
CA ASP A 39 23.83 0.50 -7.26
C ASP A 39 24.18 1.40 -8.45
N ALA A 40 23.24 1.59 -9.40
CA ALA A 40 23.43 2.50 -10.52
C ALA A 40 23.61 3.96 -10.05
N VAL A 41 22.88 4.37 -9.00
CA VAL A 41 23.01 5.71 -8.44
C VAL A 41 24.16 5.81 -7.43
N HIS A 42 24.36 4.75 -6.65
CA HIS A 42 25.35 4.70 -5.57
C HIS A 42 26.29 3.49 -5.74
N PRO A 43 27.20 3.51 -6.74
CA PRO A 43 28.05 2.37 -7.03
C PRO A 43 28.87 1.93 -5.81
N GLY A 44 28.85 0.63 -5.53
CA GLY A 44 29.64 0.02 -4.46
C GLY A 44 29.03 0.14 -3.05
N LYS A 45 27.84 0.74 -2.93
CA LYS A 45 27.08 0.78 -1.67
C LYS A 45 26.13 -0.42 -1.52
N VAL A 46 25.77 -1.05 -2.64
CA VAL A 46 24.97 -2.27 -2.68
C VAL A 46 25.87 -3.49 -2.78
N ALA A 47 25.60 -4.53 -1.99
CA ALA A 47 26.33 -5.79 -2.06
C ALA A 47 25.81 -6.64 -3.25
N ILE A 48 26.14 -6.23 -4.47
CA ILE A 48 25.67 -6.85 -5.72
C ILE A 48 25.98 -8.36 -5.77
N ASN A 49 27.12 -8.78 -5.24
CA ASN A 49 27.55 -10.17 -5.17
C ASN A 49 26.66 -11.08 -4.30
N LYS A 50 25.81 -10.51 -3.43
CA LYS A 50 24.86 -11.25 -2.59
C LYS A 50 23.47 -11.39 -3.22
N ILE A 51 23.23 -10.76 -4.36
CA ILE A 51 21.92 -10.76 -5.02
C ILE A 51 21.74 -12.08 -5.76
N ASN A 52 20.60 -12.73 -5.54
CA ASN A 52 20.16 -13.85 -6.35
C ASN A 52 19.34 -13.34 -7.55
N TRP A 53 19.99 -13.27 -8.72
CA TRP A 53 19.38 -12.82 -9.98
C TRP A 53 18.33 -13.76 -10.55
N LYS A 54 18.43 -15.06 -10.23
CA LYS A 54 17.50 -16.11 -10.70
C LYS A 54 16.56 -16.59 -9.60
N ALA A 55 16.32 -15.75 -8.60
CA ALA A 55 15.38 -16.05 -7.52
C ALA A 55 14.01 -16.42 -8.09
N LYS A 56 13.42 -17.50 -7.58
CA LYS A 56 12.08 -17.98 -7.98
C LYS A 56 11.13 -18.12 -6.79
N GLN A 57 11.67 -18.22 -5.58
CA GLN A 57 10.91 -18.45 -4.36
C GLN A 57 10.89 -17.21 -3.48
N GLU A 58 9.81 -17.03 -2.74
CA GLU A 58 9.59 -15.83 -1.92
C GLU A 58 10.70 -15.60 -0.88
N TYR A 59 11.21 -16.67 -0.24
CA TYR A 59 12.30 -16.56 0.72
C TYR A 59 13.61 -16.06 0.08
N GLU A 60 13.82 -16.31 -1.22
CA GLU A 60 14.95 -15.76 -1.97
C GLU A 60 14.76 -14.27 -2.26
N PHE A 61 13.52 -13.84 -2.54
CA PHE A 61 13.18 -12.42 -2.71
C PHE A 61 13.42 -11.63 -1.43
N VAL A 62 13.04 -12.20 -0.27
CA VAL A 62 13.33 -11.61 1.05
C VAL A 62 14.83 -11.36 1.22
N ASN A 63 15.69 -12.28 0.80
CA ASN A 63 17.14 -12.12 0.89
C ASN A 63 17.63 -10.93 0.02
N ASN A 64 17.11 -10.81 -1.21
CA ASN A 64 17.42 -9.67 -2.08
C ASN A 64 16.96 -8.34 -1.44
N PHE A 65 15.75 -8.28 -0.89
CA PHE A 65 15.27 -7.06 -0.21
C PHE A 65 16.04 -6.72 1.07
N LYS A 66 16.57 -7.72 1.81
CA LYS A 66 17.48 -7.45 2.93
C LYS A 66 18.78 -6.79 2.47
N VAL A 67 19.32 -7.18 1.30
CA VAL A 67 20.48 -6.49 0.71
C VAL A 67 20.14 -5.04 0.38
N LEU A 68 18.95 -4.79 -0.19
CA LEU A 68 18.45 -3.43 -0.47
C LEU A 68 18.32 -2.59 0.81
N GLN A 69 17.72 -3.15 1.86
CA GLN A 69 17.52 -2.48 3.15
C GLN A 69 18.84 -2.10 3.82
N GLN A 70 19.84 -2.97 3.75
CA GLN A 70 21.19 -2.68 4.23
C GLN A 70 21.83 -1.52 3.44
N ALA A 71 21.62 -1.47 2.12
CA ALA A 71 22.11 -0.36 1.31
C ALA A 71 21.43 0.96 1.68
N PHE A 72 20.11 0.96 1.91
CA PHE A 72 19.36 2.16 2.35
C PHE A 72 19.86 2.68 3.69
N SER A 73 20.11 1.77 4.64
CA SER A 73 20.64 2.11 5.96
C SER A 73 22.02 2.78 5.86
N LYS A 74 22.90 2.26 5.00
CA LYS A 74 24.24 2.84 4.76
C LYS A 74 24.19 4.21 4.07
N LEU A 75 23.18 4.45 3.25
CA LEU A 75 22.98 5.69 2.51
C LEU A 75 22.16 6.73 3.30
N GLY A 76 21.61 6.37 4.46
CA GLY A 76 20.76 7.26 5.26
C GLY A 76 19.37 7.52 4.64
N ILE A 77 18.90 6.62 3.77
CA ILE A 77 17.59 6.75 3.10
C ILE A 77 16.49 6.37 4.07
N GLN A 78 15.65 7.34 4.46
CA GLN A 78 14.56 7.16 5.45
C GLN A 78 13.26 6.55 4.88
N LYS A 79 13.32 5.86 3.74
CA LYS A 79 12.14 5.16 3.19
C LYS A 79 12.06 3.74 3.77
N PRO A 80 11.02 3.40 4.56
CA PRO A 80 10.80 2.03 4.98
C PRO A 80 10.52 1.15 3.76
N ILE A 81 11.16 -0.02 3.72
CA ILE A 81 10.94 -1.04 2.69
C ILE A 81 10.00 -2.09 3.27
N GLU A 82 8.80 -2.20 2.71
CA GLU A 82 7.77 -3.15 3.13
C GLU A 82 8.01 -4.52 2.48
N ILE A 83 9.05 -5.21 2.95
CA ILE A 83 9.54 -6.46 2.36
C ILE A 83 8.40 -7.47 2.17
N GLU A 84 7.58 -7.70 3.21
CA GLU A 84 6.48 -8.67 3.18
C GLU A 84 5.43 -8.38 2.10
N LYS A 85 5.21 -7.11 1.75
CA LYS A 85 4.26 -6.75 0.69
C LYS A 85 4.90 -6.89 -0.69
N LEU A 86 6.13 -6.40 -0.83
CA LEU A 86 6.86 -6.41 -2.11
C LEU A 86 7.18 -7.82 -2.59
N THR A 87 7.56 -8.74 -1.68
CA THR A 87 7.90 -10.14 -2.00
C THR A 87 6.70 -10.95 -2.46
N LYS A 88 5.47 -10.49 -2.24
CA LYS A 88 4.25 -11.10 -2.81
C LYS A 88 4.05 -10.76 -4.28
N CYS A 89 4.95 -9.97 -4.87
CA CYS A 89 4.90 -9.53 -6.27
C CYS A 89 3.55 -8.90 -6.65
N LYS A 90 2.89 -8.25 -5.69
CA LYS A 90 1.63 -7.54 -5.94
C LYS A 90 1.89 -6.28 -6.75
N TYR A 91 1.06 -6.05 -7.77
CA TYR A 91 1.20 -4.91 -8.68
C TYR A 91 1.24 -3.56 -7.94
N GLN A 92 0.25 -3.31 -7.07
CA GLN A 92 0.09 -2.01 -6.42
C GLN A 92 1.30 -1.65 -5.54
N ASP A 93 1.73 -2.57 -4.67
CA ASP A 93 2.85 -2.36 -3.75
C ASP A 93 4.16 -2.11 -4.53
N ASN A 94 4.40 -2.90 -5.58
CA ASN A 94 5.61 -2.75 -6.40
C ASN A 94 5.57 -1.48 -7.26
N LEU A 95 4.39 -1.07 -7.73
CA LEU A 95 4.23 0.18 -8.49
C LEU A 95 4.52 1.40 -7.62
N GLU A 96 3.93 1.46 -6.42
CA GLU A 96 4.16 2.57 -5.49
C GLU A 96 5.64 2.70 -5.11
N PHE A 97 6.28 1.57 -4.79
CA PHE A 97 7.70 1.56 -4.46
C PHE A 97 8.57 1.98 -5.65
N LEU A 98 8.24 1.55 -6.87
CA LEU A 98 8.95 1.95 -8.07
C LEU A 98 8.79 3.45 -8.38
N GLN A 99 7.60 4.01 -8.22
CA GLN A 99 7.35 5.44 -8.38
C GLN A 99 8.18 6.26 -7.40
N TRP A 100 8.21 5.86 -6.13
CA TRP A 100 9.05 6.50 -5.13
C TRP A 100 10.53 6.40 -5.50
N LEU A 101 10.99 5.22 -5.92
CA LEU A 101 12.38 5.00 -6.29
C LEU A 101 12.79 5.83 -7.51
N LYS A 102 11.91 5.97 -8.52
CA LYS A 102 12.14 6.85 -9.67
C LYS A 102 12.35 8.29 -9.22
N LYS A 103 11.47 8.82 -8.36
CA LYS A 103 11.61 10.19 -7.81
C LYS A 103 12.90 10.37 -7.03
N TYR A 104 13.31 9.35 -6.26
CA TYR A 104 14.59 9.35 -5.55
C TYR A 104 15.77 9.37 -6.54
N MET A 105 15.74 8.51 -7.56
CA MET A 105 16.81 8.44 -8.56
C MET A 105 16.91 9.71 -9.41
N ASP A 106 15.80 10.39 -9.70
CA ASP A 106 15.81 11.65 -10.45
C ASP A 106 16.54 12.80 -9.73
N GLN A 107 16.71 12.70 -8.40
CA GLN A 107 17.49 13.65 -7.61
C GLN A 107 19.00 13.37 -7.67
N HIS A 108 19.40 12.27 -8.29
CA HIS A 108 20.78 11.83 -8.36
C HIS A 108 21.21 11.55 -9.80
N ILE A 109 22.50 11.76 -10.08
CA ILE A 109 23.04 11.52 -11.42
C ILE A 109 23.61 10.10 -11.45
N VAL A 110 23.10 9.28 -12.38
CA VAL A 110 23.71 7.98 -12.69
C VAL A 110 25.04 8.22 -13.40
N PRO A 111 26.17 7.69 -12.89
CA PRO A 111 27.47 7.83 -13.55
C PRO A 111 27.43 7.26 -14.98
N LYS A 112 28.00 8.00 -15.95
CA LYS A 112 27.95 7.64 -17.38
C LYS A 112 28.72 6.34 -17.71
N ASP A 113 29.61 5.93 -16.83
CA ASP A 113 30.45 4.74 -16.89
C ASP A 113 29.81 3.51 -16.22
N TYR A 114 28.59 3.62 -15.70
CA TYR A 114 27.90 2.49 -15.11
C TYR A 114 27.40 1.52 -16.20
N ASP A 115 28.07 0.37 -16.31
CA ASP A 115 27.62 -0.74 -17.15
C ASP A 115 26.75 -1.73 -16.34
N PRO A 116 25.41 -1.73 -16.54
CA PRO A 116 24.52 -2.61 -15.80
C PRO A 116 24.71 -4.08 -16.16
N GLN A 117 25.14 -4.43 -17.37
CA GLN A 117 25.27 -5.83 -17.78
C GLN A 117 26.48 -6.47 -17.10
N VAL A 118 27.62 -5.77 -17.09
CA VAL A 118 28.84 -6.21 -16.40
C VAL A 118 28.59 -6.35 -14.90
N LYS A 119 27.86 -5.41 -14.29
CA LYS A 119 27.51 -5.47 -12.86
C LYS A 119 26.65 -6.68 -12.50
N ARG A 120 25.80 -7.16 -13.41
CA ARG A 120 25.06 -8.43 -13.25
C ARG A 120 25.90 -9.68 -13.51
N GLY A 121 27.13 -9.54 -14.00
CA GLY A 121 27.91 -10.66 -14.51
C GLY A 121 27.31 -11.24 -15.80
N ASN A 122 26.70 -10.40 -16.65
CA ASN A 122 26.03 -10.79 -17.90
C ASN A 122 24.90 -11.82 -17.71
N VAL A 123 24.22 -11.80 -16.56
CA VAL A 123 23.03 -12.61 -16.33
C VAL A 123 21.80 -11.93 -16.96
N ASP A 124 21.14 -12.63 -17.87
CA ASP A 124 19.85 -12.24 -18.44
C ASP A 124 18.70 -12.57 -17.48
N LEU A 125 17.75 -11.64 -17.36
CA LEU A 125 16.58 -11.74 -16.48
C LEU A 125 15.28 -12.13 -17.22
N ASP A 126 15.36 -12.43 -18.52
CA ASP A 126 14.19 -12.60 -19.40
C ASP A 126 13.26 -13.76 -19.01
N ASP A 127 13.73 -14.74 -18.23
CA ASP A 127 12.98 -15.96 -17.89
C ASP A 127 12.06 -15.81 -16.65
N GLN A 128 11.85 -14.59 -16.17
CA GLN A 128 11.07 -14.30 -14.95
C GLN A 128 9.54 -14.40 -15.15
N THR A 129 9.05 -14.84 -16.32
CA THR A 129 7.61 -14.97 -16.65
C THR A 129 6.85 -15.97 -15.76
N THR A 130 7.56 -16.85 -15.04
CA THR A 130 6.97 -17.92 -14.22
C THR A 130 6.71 -17.52 -12.76
N ILE A 131 7.06 -16.30 -12.35
CA ILE A 131 7.05 -15.87 -10.93
C ILE A 131 5.67 -15.36 -10.46
N ILE A 132 4.70 -15.27 -11.37
CA ILE A 132 3.31 -14.99 -11.01
C ILE A 132 2.73 -16.29 -10.41
N PRO A 133 2.35 -16.33 -9.12
CA PRO A 133 1.62 -17.48 -8.60
C PRO A 133 0.33 -17.60 -9.42
N LYS A 134 0.16 -18.72 -10.13
CA LYS A 134 -1.09 -19.02 -10.82
C LYS A 134 -2.20 -18.93 -9.78
N ARG A 135 -3.06 -17.92 -9.91
CA ARG A 135 -4.30 -17.79 -9.15
C ARG A 135 -5.04 -19.11 -9.37
N ASN A 136 -5.19 -19.91 -8.32
CA ASN A 136 -5.85 -21.20 -8.39
C ASN A 136 -7.25 -20.97 -8.97
N PRO A 137 -7.61 -21.51 -10.15
CA PRO A 137 -8.95 -21.30 -10.66
C PRO A 137 -9.89 -22.03 -9.72
N GLU A 138 -10.73 -21.26 -9.03
CA GLU A 138 -11.86 -21.77 -8.29
C GLU A 138 -12.62 -22.78 -9.14
N ARG A 139 -12.87 -23.95 -8.54
CA ARG A 139 -13.68 -25.03 -9.09
C ARG A 139 -15.04 -24.49 -9.52
N SER A 140 -15.15 -24.16 -10.80
CA SER A 140 -16.42 -24.01 -11.50
C SER A 140 -16.75 -25.32 -12.22
N ARG A 141 -17.73 -26.01 -11.63
CA ARG A 141 -18.65 -27.02 -12.17
C ARG A 141 -18.46 -27.45 -13.63
N THR A 142 -18.11 -28.71 -13.83
CA THR A 142 -18.67 -29.55 -14.90
C THR A 142 -18.87 -30.98 -14.39
N SER A 143 -20.06 -31.52 -14.66
CA SER A 143 -20.44 -32.90 -14.37
C SER A 143 -19.66 -33.86 -15.29
N ILE A 144 -19.14 -34.97 -14.75
CA ILE A 144 -19.05 -36.26 -15.43
C ILE A 144 -18.92 -37.37 -14.35
N ARG A 145 -19.94 -38.24 -14.37
CA ARG A 145 -19.97 -39.69 -14.09
C ARG A 145 -19.29 -40.26 -12.84
N ARG A 146 -20.17 -40.76 -11.95
CA ARG A 146 -19.95 -41.92 -11.07
C ARG A 146 -19.48 -43.11 -11.89
N ASP A 147 -18.41 -43.78 -11.47
CA ASP A 147 -18.41 -45.23 -11.24
C ASP A 147 -17.18 -45.71 -10.44
N THR A 148 -17.46 -46.71 -9.61
CA THR A 148 -16.60 -47.75 -9.01
C THR A 148 -15.53 -47.42 -7.95
N PHE A 149 -15.90 -47.76 -6.71
CA PHE A 149 -15.17 -48.43 -5.63
C PHE A 149 -13.68 -48.78 -5.83
N SER A 150 -12.83 -48.32 -4.90
CA SER A 150 -12.08 -49.18 -3.95
C SER A 150 -11.15 -48.34 -3.06
N SER A 151 -11.27 -48.54 -1.75
CA SER A 151 -10.20 -48.33 -0.75
C SER A 151 -9.74 -49.74 -0.34
N PRO A 152 -8.47 -49.98 0.06
CA PRO A 152 -8.02 -49.51 1.37
C PRO A 152 -6.51 -49.19 1.53
N ASN A 153 -6.25 -48.22 2.41
CA ASN A 153 -5.34 -48.31 3.56
C ASN A 153 -3.94 -48.93 3.38
N GLN A 154 -2.87 -48.15 3.57
CA GLN A 154 -1.69 -48.65 4.29
C GLN A 154 -0.87 -47.55 4.97
N LEU A 155 -0.66 -47.79 6.27
CA LEU A 155 0.09 -47.03 7.25
C LEU A 155 1.61 -47.10 6.98
N GLN A 156 2.33 -46.05 7.35
CA GLN A 156 3.77 -46.13 7.64
C GLN A 156 4.05 -45.57 9.04
N PRO A 157 4.80 -46.30 9.90
CA PRO A 157 5.43 -45.72 11.08
C PRO A 157 6.95 -45.61 10.96
N LEU A 158 7.45 -44.48 11.50
CA LEU A 158 8.68 -44.26 12.28
C LEU A 158 10.07 -44.50 11.64
N THR A 159 10.93 -43.48 11.76
CA THR A 159 12.25 -43.45 12.45
C THR A 159 12.91 -42.10 12.11
N SER A 160 13.14 -41.17 13.05
CA SER A 160 14.17 -41.08 14.11
C SER A 160 15.04 -39.83 13.86
N ILE A 161 15.01 -38.92 14.83
CA ILE A 161 15.76 -37.66 14.95
C ILE A 161 17.24 -37.97 15.26
N PRO A 162 18.20 -37.07 14.94
CA PRO A 162 18.89 -36.40 16.05
C PRO A 162 18.97 -34.87 15.92
N LYS A 163 18.85 -34.23 17.09
CA LYS A 163 18.96 -32.79 17.35
C LYS A 163 20.44 -32.38 17.41
N THR A 164 20.75 -31.14 17.02
CA THR A 164 21.89 -30.38 17.56
C THR A 164 21.49 -28.91 17.79
N ASN A 165 22.27 -28.24 18.62
CA ASN A 165 21.88 -27.28 19.66
C ASN A 165 21.56 -25.84 19.24
N SER A 166 20.67 -25.25 20.04
CA SER A 166 20.73 -23.94 20.72
C SER A 166 21.23 -22.71 19.95
N PHE A 167 20.36 -21.70 19.76
CA PHE A 167 20.75 -20.31 20.01
C PHE A 167 19.54 -19.41 20.29
N ALA A 168 19.65 -18.69 21.41
CA ALA A 168 19.01 -17.43 21.80
C ALA A 168 17.54 -17.18 21.41
N HIS A 169 16.70 -17.20 22.45
CA HIS A 169 15.47 -16.44 22.57
C HIS A 169 15.70 -14.98 22.13
N ILE A 170 15.20 -14.64 20.94
CA ILE A 170 14.97 -13.26 20.51
C ILE A 170 13.50 -13.03 20.75
N GLU A 171 13.16 -12.20 21.74
CA GLU A 171 11.80 -11.68 21.85
C GLU A 171 11.40 -11.07 20.50
N PRO A 172 10.28 -11.48 19.90
CA PRO A 172 9.80 -10.82 18.71
C PRO A 172 9.42 -9.39 19.11
N TYR A 173 10.20 -8.41 18.65
CA TYR A 173 9.74 -7.04 18.49
C TYR A 173 8.54 -7.07 17.53
N GLN A 174 7.35 -7.36 18.06
CA GLN A 174 6.09 -7.17 17.38
C GLN A 174 5.91 -5.67 17.22
N LYS A 175 6.40 -5.13 16.10
CA LYS A 175 5.83 -3.89 15.58
C LYS A 175 4.40 -4.27 15.20
N LYS A 176 3.44 -3.99 16.10
CA LYS A 176 2.02 -4.26 15.90
C LYS A 176 1.65 -3.72 14.52
N GLN A 177 1.44 -4.63 13.56
CA GLN A 177 0.66 -4.30 12.38
C GLN A 177 -0.64 -3.69 12.91
N PRO A 178 -1.13 -2.55 12.35
CA PRO A 178 -2.41 -2.02 12.77
C PRO A 178 -3.39 -3.17 12.73
N SER A 179 -3.99 -3.44 13.88
CA SER A 179 -4.90 -4.55 14.01
C SER A 179 -6.02 -4.37 12.99
N MET A 180 -6.70 -5.45 12.61
CA MET A 180 -7.89 -5.33 11.77
C MET A 180 -8.88 -4.29 12.34
N GLN A 181 -8.91 -4.11 13.65
CA GLN A 181 -9.71 -3.09 14.34
C GLN A 181 -9.20 -1.67 14.07
N ASP A 182 -7.89 -1.43 14.14
CA ASP A 182 -7.28 -0.12 13.85
C ASP A 182 -7.53 0.31 12.40
N LEU A 183 -7.43 -0.63 11.45
CA LEU A 183 -7.75 -0.38 10.04
C LEU A 183 -9.23 -0.08 9.83
N LEU A 184 -10.13 -0.78 10.52
CA LEU A 184 -11.56 -0.50 10.47
C LEU A 184 -11.89 0.89 11.01
N ILE A 185 -11.27 1.28 12.13
CA ILE A 185 -11.40 2.64 12.69
C ILE A 185 -10.91 3.68 11.66
N GLN A 186 -9.78 3.44 11.01
CA GLN A 186 -9.25 4.36 10.01
C GLN A 186 -10.14 4.47 8.77
N ILE A 187 -10.73 3.36 8.31
CA ILE A 187 -11.73 3.37 7.24
C ILE A 187 -12.96 4.18 7.64
N GLU A 188 -13.43 4.04 8.88
CA GLU A 188 -14.59 4.79 9.36
C GLU A 188 -14.30 6.30 9.44
N ILE A 189 -13.13 6.69 9.94
CA ILE A 189 -12.70 8.10 9.94
C ILE A 189 -12.64 8.65 8.52
N LEU A 190 -12.00 7.93 7.59
CA LEU A 190 -11.91 8.35 6.19
C LEU A 190 -13.28 8.44 5.51
N LYS A 191 -14.21 7.55 5.87
CA LYS A 191 -15.57 7.58 5.38
C LYS A 191 -16.33 8.80 5.93
N GLN A 192 -16.16 9.13 7.21
CA GLN A 192 -16.70 10.34 7.81
C GLN A 192 -16.14 11.60 7.13
N GLU A 193 -14.83 11.69 6.88
CA GLU A 193 -14.24 12.81 6.14
C GLU A 193 -14.80 12.91 4.71
N LYS A 194 -14.93 11.77 4.02
CA LYS A 194 -15.50 11.71 2.67
C LYS A 194 -16.97 12.17 2.67
N ASP A 195 -17.77 11.75 3.64
CA ASP A 195 -19.17 12.17 3.78
C ASP A 195 -19.27 13.66 4.15
N TYR A 196 -18.36 14.17 4.99
CA TYR A 196 -18.25 15.59 5.35
C TYR A 196 -17.96 16.48 4.13
N TYR A 197 -16.98 16.14 3.30
CA TYR A 197 -16.71 16.89 2.08
C TYR A 197 -17.83 16.73 1.04
N PHE A 198 -18.44 15.56 0.95
CA PHE A 198 -19.58 15.34 0.06
C PHE A 198 -20.78 16.22 0.45
N GLN A 199 -21.05 16.39 1.75
CA GLN A 199 -22.09 17.29 2.22
C GLN A 199 -21.79 18.75 1.85
N LYS A 200 -20.54 19.21 2.00
CA LYS A 200 -20.15 20.56 1.54
C LYS A 200 -20.41 20.79 0.06
N PHE A 201 -20.14 19.79 -0.79
CA PHE A 201 -20.45 19.90 -2.22
C PHE A 201 -21.96 19.96 -2.50
N LYS A 202 -22.78 19.20 -1.76
CA LYS A 202 -24.24 19.30 -1.87
C LYS A 202 -24.78 20.66 -1.41
N ASP A 203 -24.25 21.18 -0.30
CA ASP A 203 -24.63 22.49 0.21
C ASP A 203 -24.25 23.58 -0.80
N LEU A 204 -23.08 23.43 -1.46
CA LEU A 204 -22.64 24.31 -2.53
C LEU A 204 -23.54 24.24 -3.77
N ASP A 205 -23.92 23.04 -4.22
CA ASP A 205 -24.83 22.86 -5.34
C ASP A 205 -26.18 23.52 -5.06
N PHE A 206 -26.75 23.30 -3.87
CA PHE A 206 -27.99 23.94 -3.43
C PHE A 206 -27.88 25.47 -3.33
N PHE A 207 -26.74 25.96 -2.82
CA PHE A 207 -26.46 27.40 -2.73
C PHE A 207 -26.35 28.04 -4.12
N ILE A 208 -25.71 27.37 -5.07
CA ILE A 208 -25.58 27.84 -6.46
C ILE A 208 -26.92 27.77 -7.21
N GLU A 209 -27.77 26.78 -6.96
CA GLU A 209 -29.13 26.75 -7.54
C GLU A 209 -29.97 27.96 -7.13
N SER A 210 -29.71 28.51 -5.95
CA SER A 210 -30.36 29.73 -5.43
C SER A 210 -29.70 31.04 -5.93
N ALA A 211 -28.65 30.96 -6.78
CA ALA A 211 -27.80 32.10 -7.15
C ALA A 211 -28.47 33.21 -7.97
N SER A 212 -29.67 32.99 -8.52
CA SER A 212 -30.38 33.99 -9.32
C SER A 212 -30.81 35.22 -8.52
N GLN A 213 -30.76 35.17 -7.19
CA GLN A 213 -31.15 36.25 -6.28
C GLN A 213 -29.97 36.87 -5.50
N LEU A 214 -28.74 36.38 -5.68
CA LEU A 214 -27.58 36.81 -4.89
C LEU A 214 -26.70 37.81 -5.63
N THR A 215 -26.20 38.81 -4.89
CA THR A 215 -25.10 39.67 -5.35
C THR A 215 -23.77 38.90 -5.34
N GLN A 216 -22.79 39.37 -6.11
CA GLN A 216 -21.45 38.78 -6.17
C GLN A 216 -20.77 38.70 -4.78
N GLU A 217 -21.02 39.67 -3.91
CA GLU A 217 -20.47 39.69 -2.55
C GLU A 217 -21.11 38.61 -1.66
N GLN A 218 -22.44 38.43 -1.74
CA GLN A 218 -23.16 37.38 -1.03
C GLN A 218 -22.75 35.98 -1.53
N MET A 219 -22.52 35.83 -2.82
CA MET A 219 -22.03 34.58 -3.42
C MET A 219 -20.62 34.22 -2.89
N TYR A 220 -19.69 35.17 -2.89
CA TYR A 220 -18.34 34.94 -2.37
C TYR A 220 -18.35 34.57 -0.88
N LYS A 221 -19.17 35.28 -0.09
CA LYS A 221 -19.34 35.00 1.33
C LYS A 221 -19.90 33.61 1.58
N GLY A 222 -20.97 33.21 0.88
CA GLY A 222 -21.59 31.91 1.11
C GLY A 222 -20.73 30.73 0.67
N ILE A 223 -19.99 30.86 -0.43
CA ILE A 223 -18.99 29.85 -0.82
C ILE A 223 -17.93 29.70 0.28
N LYS A 224 -17.43 30.82 0.81
CA LYS A 224 -16.46 30.81 1.90
C LYS A 224 -17.03 30.12 3.15
N ASP A 225 -18.25 30.45 3.54
CA ASP A 225 -18.88 29.87 4.72
C ASP A 225 -19.08 28.34 4.57
N ILE A 226 -19.49 27.85 3.39
CA ILE A 226 -19.64 26.42 3.10
C ILE A 226 -18.30 25.67 3.15
N PHE A 227 -17.24 26.21 2.56
CA PHE A 227 -15.94 25.52 2.56
C PHE A 227 -15.23 25.54 3.91
N TYR A 228 -15.40 26.60 4.70
CA TYR A 228 -14.64 26.80 5.93
C TYR A 228 -15.40 26.47 7.24
N TYR A 229 -16.68 26.08 7.22
CA TYR A 229 -17.36 25.63 8.44
C TYR A 229 -16.75 24.32 8.97
N THR A 230 -16.56 24.21 10.28
CA THR A 230 -16.01 23.06 10.99
C THR A 230 -17.11 22.05 11.35
N ALA A 231 -16.76 20.77 11.59
CA ALA A 231 -17.73 19.67 11.76
C ALA A 231 -18.70 19.81 12.97
N ASP A 232 -18.42 20.73 13.89
CA ASP A 232 -19.26 21.15 15.02
C ASP A 232 -20.38 22.15 14.64
N LYS A 233 -20.41 22.59 13.37
CA LYS A 233 -21.33 23.61 12.88
C LYS A 233 -22.09 23.11 11.67
N SER A 234 -23.41 23.28 11.67
CA SER A 234 -24.25 23.04 10.50
C SER A 234 -24.58 24.38 9.84
N VAL A 235 -24.52 24.39 8.52
CA VAL A 235 -24.82 25.55 7.68
C VAL A 235 -26.19 25.34 7.08
N ILE A 236 -27.17 26.13 7.50
CA ILE A 236 -28.52 26.09 6.93
C ILE A 236 -28.62 27.24 5.94
N VAL A 237 -28.83 26.90 4.66
CA VAL A 237 -29.10 27.87 3.61
C VAL A 237 -30.60 28.16 3.61
N LEU A 238 -30.97 29.38 3.99
CA LEU A 238 -32.36 29.81 4.03
C LEU A 238 -32.87 30.16 2.61
N PRO A 239 -34.19 30.09 2.37
CA PRO A 239 -34.78 30.36 1.04
C PRO A 239 -34.54 31.78 0.50
N ASN A 240 -34.11 32.72 1.34
CA ASN A 240 -33.74 34.08 0.99
C ASN A 240 -32.25 34.25 0.65
N GLY A 241 -31.47 33.16 0.65
CA GLY A 241 -30.03 33.18 0.40
C GLY A 241 -29.17 33.58 1.60
N GLU A 242 -29.76 33.77 2.79
CA GLU A 242 -29.00 33.94 4.03
C GLU A 242 -28.53 32.59 4.57
N ILE A 243 -27.35 32.62 5.20
CA ILE A 243 -26.73 31.44 5.80
C ILE A 243 -26.77 31.59 7.31
N GLU A 244 -27.42 30.64 7.98
CA GLU A 244 -27.42 30.54 9.44
C GLU A 244 -26.45 29.44 9.87
N VAL A 245 -25.48 29.79 10.71
CA VAL A 245 -24.51 28.84 11.28
C VAL A 245 -25.01 28.45 12.67
N GLN A 246 -25.60 27.27 12.79
CA GLN A 246 -26.01 26.71 14.07
C GLN A 246 -24.93 25.77 14.61
N GLY A 247 -24.71 25.80 15.92
CA GLY A 247 -23.96 24.74 16.58
C GLY A 247 -24.80 23.45 16.53
N LEU A 248 -24.19 22.32 16.22
CA LEU A 248 -24.90 21.04 16.31
C LEU A 248 -25.48 20.88 17.73
N PRO A 249 -26.78 20.55 17.89
CA PRO A 249 -27.24 20.03 19.17
C PRO A 249 -26.39 18.78 19.51
N PRO A 250 -26.07 18.55 20.80
CA PRO A 250 -25.26 17.40 21.18
C PRO A 250 -25.88 16.13 20.60
N SER A 251 -25.05 15.36 19.89
CA SER A 251 -25.42 14.11 19.26
C SER A 251 -26.15 13.22 20.26
N SER A 252 -27.30 12.67 19.86
CA SER A 252 -28.20 11.84 20.67
C SER A 252 -27.54 10.58 21.28
N GLU A 253 -26.28 10.31 21.00
CA GLU A 253 -25.50 9.18 21.51
C GLU A 253 -24.85 9.46 22.88
N GLU A 254 -24.62 10.73 23.27
CA GLU A 254 -24.06 11.04 24.60
C GLU A 254 -25.10 10.97 25.73
N GLN A 255 -26.40 10.99 25.41
CA GLN A 255 -27.46 10.84 26.41
C GLN A 255 -27.68 9.39 26.84
N SER A 256 -27.29 8.39 26.02
CA SER A 256 -27.47 6.98 26.36
C SER A 256 -26.42 6.49 27.38
N SER A 257 -25.19 6.99 27.33
CA SER A 257 -24.14 6.57 28.28
C SER A 257 -24.33 7.22 29.66
N SER A 258 -24.91 8.42 29.72
CA SER A 258 -25.16 9.11 31.00
C SER A 258 -26.40 8.56 31.74
N GLN A 259 -27.38 7.97 31.03
CA GLN A 259 -28.54 7.34 31.67
C GLN A 259 -28.26 5.91 32.17
N GLU A 260 -27.37 5.14 31.52
CA GLU A 260 -26.99 3.81 32.02
C GLU A 260 -26.11 3.87 33.29
N VAL A 261 -25.30 4.92 33.46
CA VAL A 261 -24.46 5.08 34.66
C VAL A 261 -25.30 5.49 35.88
N ILE A 262 -26.35 6.29 35.70
CA ILE A 262 -27.24 6.71 36.82
C ILE A 262 -28.15 5.56 37.27
N GLN A 263 -28.53 4.64 36.37
CA GLN A 263 -29.40 3.51 36.73
C GLN A 263 -28.65 2.41 37.49
N GLN A 264 -27.33 2.30 37.36
CA GLN A 264 -26.52 1.33 38.12
C GLN A 264 -26.17 1.80 39.55
N GLU A 265 -26.32 3.08 39.87
CA GLU A 265 -26.05 3.62 41.21
C GLU A 265 -27.28 3.62 42.15
N ILE A 266 -28.45 3.16 41.65
CA ILE A 266 -29.70 3.08 42.43
C ILE A 266 -30.03 1.63 42.86
N ASP A 267 -29.37 0.61 42.29
CA ASP A 267 -29.60 -0.82 42.59
C ASP A 267 -28.43 -1.49 43.36
N LEU A 268 -27.66 -0.74 44.14
CA LEU A 268 -26.68 -1.22 45.14
C LEU A 268 -26.95 -0.57 46.49
#